data_AF-A0A6H9KTX9-F1
#
_entry.id   AF-A0A6H9KTX9-F1
#
_cell.length_a   1.000
_cell.length_b   1.000
_cell.length_c   1.000
_cell.angle_alpha   90.00
_cell.angle_beta   90.00
_cell.angle_gamma   90.00
#
_symmetry.space_group_name_H-M   'P 1'
#
loop_
_entity.id
_entity.type
_entity.pdbx_description
1 polymer ?
#
loop_
_entity_poly.entity_id
_entity_poly.type
_entity_poly.pdbx_seq_one_letter_code
_entity_poly.pdbx_strand_id
1 'polypeptide(L)'
;MSLTPNELDYKDFKAFLFLYAARADFNVSEEENDILVEIVSEKRLKELKKLSDSMSDYEVIQLIMELKDKYLMTDATKDRLLEEIMDLFKSDDDFSINERNIFRALKRIL
;
A
#
# COMPACT_ATOMS: atom_id res chain seq x y z
N MET A 1 -2.66 -21.04 5.40
CA MET A 1 -2.57 -20.83 3.94
C MET A 1 -1.80 -19.56 3.73
N SER A 2 -0.78 -19.60 2.87
CA SER A 2 -0.03 -18.40 2.50
C SER A 2 -0.78 -17.70 1.38
N LEU A 3 -0.93 -16.38 1.49
CA LEU A 3 -1.55 -15.55 0.46
C LEU A 3 -0.79 -15.70 -0.87
N THR A 4 -1.48 -15.81 -2.00
CA THR A 4 -0.83 -15.81 -3.31
C THR A 4 -1.15 -14.53 -4.10
N PRO A 5 -0.24 -14.04 -4.98
CA PRO A 5 -0.46 -12.85 -5.81
C PRO A 5 -1.82 -12.79 -6.53
N ASN A 6 -2.34 -13.95 -6.95
CA ASN A 6 -3.59 -14.05 -7.69
C ASN A 6 -4.85 -13.87 -6.81
N GLU A 7 -4.71 -13.96 -5.50
CA GLU A 7 -5.80 -13.83 -4.52
C GLU A 7 -5.87 -12.41 -3.91
N LEU A 8 -4.99 -11.51 -4.35
CA LEU A 8 -4.99 -10.12 -3.92
C LEU A 8 -6.16 -9.37 -4.56
N ASP A 9 -6.98 -8.76 -3.72
CA ASP A 9 -8.02 -7.83 -4.14
C ASP A 9 -7.49 -6.38 -4.22
N TYR A 10 -8.36 -5.44 -4.57
CA TYR A 10 -7.96 -4.04 -4.69
C TYR A 10 -7.54 -3.43 -3.34
N LYS A 11 -8.15 -3.85 -2.22
CA LYS A 11 -7.77 -3.34 -0.88
C LYS A 11 -6.41 -3.89 -0.47
N ASP A 12 -6.15 -5.16 -0.77
CA ASP A 12 -4.85 -5.78 -0.58
C ASP A 12 -3.77 -5.06 -1.37
N PHE A 13 -4.03 -4.71 -2.63
CA PHE A 13 -3.11 -3.91 -3.44
C PHE A 13 -2.81 -2.56 -2.78
N LYS A 14 -3.83 -1.83 -2.29
CA LYS A 14 -3.63 -0.56 -1.59
C LYS A 14 -2.75 -0.70 -0.36
N ALA A 15 -3.04 -1.70 0.48
CA ALA A 15 -2.25 -1.98 1.68
C ALA A 15 -0.81 -2.40 1.34
N PHE A 16 -0.62 -3.20 0.28
CA PHE A 16 0.70 -3.66 -0.16
C PHE A 16 1.54 -2.53 -0.74
N LEU A 17 0.92 -1.64 -1.50
CA LEU A 17 1.57 -0.45 -2.05
C LEU A 17 2.03 0.49 -0.93
N PHE A 18 1.20 0.64 0.12
CA PHE A 18 1.54 1.42 1.30
C PHE A 18 2.68 0.79 2.11
N LEU A 19 2.65 -0.53 2.33
CA LEU A 19 3.76 -1.27 2.99
C LEU A 19 5.09 -1.07 2.27
N TYR A 20 5.08 -1.10 0.94
CA TYR A 20 6.28 -0.86 0.15
C TYR A 20 6.77 0.60 0.27
N ALA A 21 5.86 1.57 0.22
CA ALA A 21 6.21 2.98 0.38
C ALA A 21 6.78 3.29 1.77
N ALA A 22 6.21 2.71 2.83
CA ALA A 22 6.71 2.87 4.20
C ALA A 22 8.09 2.19 4.41
N ARG A 23 8.30 1.01 3.80
CA ARG A 23 9.62 0.34 3.79
C ARG A 23 10.69 1.17 3.08
N ALA A 24 10.34 1.90 2.02
CA ALA A 24 11.26 2.79 1.31
C ALA A 24 11.67 4.03 2.13
N ASP A 25 10.83 4.48 3.06
CA ASP A 25 11.13 5.59 4.00
C ASP A 25 11.84 5.11 5.29
N PHE A 26 12.14 3.81 5.39
CA PHE A 26 12.82 3.14 6.52
C PHE A 26 12.14 3.27 7.89
N ASN A 27 10.88 3.72 7.96
CA ASN A 27 10.10 3.76 9.20
C ASN A 27 8.66 3.35 8.91
N VAL A 28 8.16 2.38 9.69
CA VAL A 28 6.72 2.09 9.80
C VAL A 28 6.28 2.48 11.21
N SER A 29 5.50 3.55 11.37
CA SER A 29 4.97 3.95 12.69
C SER A 29 3.80 3.07 13.14
N GLU A 30 3.39 3.15 14.41
CA GLU A 30 2.17 2.48 14.88
C GLU A 30 0.92 3.04 14.18
N GLU A 31 0.88 4.34 13.92
CA GLU A 31 -0.24 5.02 13.23
C GLU A 31 -0.41 4.49 11.79
N GLU A 32 0.69 4.25 11.08
CA GLU A 32 0.68 3.63 9.76
C GLU A 32 0.11 2.22 9.76
N ASN A 33 0.37 1.49 10.85
CA ASN A 33 -0.13 0.16 11.06
C ASN A 33 -1.64 0.19 11.30
N ASP A 34 -2.14 1.18 12.05
CA ASP A 34 -3.56 1.38 12.31
C ASP A 34 -4.32 1.72 11.01
N ILE A 35 -3.78 2.63 10.18
CA ILE A 35 -4.36 2.95 8.87
C ILE A 35 -4.44 1.69 7.98
N LEU A 36 -3.38 0.88 7.95
CA LEU A 36 -3.38 -0.38 7.19
C LEU A 36 -4.42 -1.38 7.72
N VAL A 37 -4.63 -1.43 9.03
CA VAL A 37 -5.66 -2.25 9.67
C VAL A 37 -7.05 -1.80 9.25
N GLU A 38 -7.30 -0.49 9.08
CA GLU A 38 -8.58 0.01 8.57
C GLU A 38 -8.85 -0.41 7.11
N ILE A 39 -7.80 -0.51 6.28
CA ILE A 39 -7.93 -0.87 4.86
C ILE A 39 -8.21 -2.37 4.68
N VAL A 40 -7.43 -3.24 5.33
CA VAL A 40 -7.46 -4.70 5.05
C VAL A 40 -7.78 -5.59 6.25
N SER A 41 -8.04 -5.06 7.44
CA SER A 41 -8.10 -5.78 8.73
C SER A 41 -6.74 -6.32 9.18
N GLU A 42 -6.54 -6.42 10.50
CA GLU A 42 -5.26 -6.83 11.10
C GLU A 42 -4.80 -8.22 10.65
N LYS A 43 -5.74 -9.16 10.48
CA LYS A 43 -5.42 -10.52 10.05
C LYS A 43 -4.86 -10.53 8.64
N ARG A 44 -5.48 -9.80 7.71
CA ARG A 44 -5.03 -9.72 6.32
C ARG A 44 -3.73 -8.94 6.21
N LEU A 45 -3.58 -7.88 6.99
CA LEU A 45 -2.33 -7.12 7.06
C LEU A 45 -1.15 -8.01 7.47
N LYS A 46 -1.33 -8.87 8.47
CA LYS A 46 -0.31 -9.86 8.87
C LYS A 46 0.03 -10.84 7.74
N GLU A 47 -0.96 -11.25 6.93
CA GLU A 47 -0.73 -12.11 5.77
C GLU A 47 0.06 -11.38 4.67
N LEU A 48 -0.29 -10.12 4.38
CA LEU A 48 0.42 -9.27 3.42
C LEU A 48 1.85 -8.97 3.84
N LYS A 49 2.10 -8.67 5.12
CA LYS A 49 3.45 -8.48 5.65
C LYS A 49 4.29 -9.74 5.51
N LYS A 50 3.75 -10.90 5.88
CA LYS A 50 4.44 -12.20 5.70
C LYS A 50 4.74 -12.49 4.23
N LEU A 51 3.82 -12.16 3.32
CA LEU A 51 4.05 -12.30 1.88
C LEU A 51 5.20 -11.40 1.43
N SER A 52 5.18 -10.12 1.81
CA SER A 52 6.22 -9.15 1.49
C SER A 52 7.59 -9.53 2.07
N ASP A 53 7.63 -10.04 3.32
CA ASP A 53 8.86 -10.48 3.98
C ASP A 53 9.46 -11.74 3.34
N SER A 54 8.63 -12.55 2.70
CA SER A 54 9.07 -13.75 1.97
C SER A 54 9.59 -13.46 0.56
N MET A 55 9.47 -12.20 0.10
CA MET A 55 9.86 -11.75 -1.24
C MET A 55 11.11 -10.87 -1.16
N SER A 56 11.96 -10.96 -2.18
CA SER A 56 13.02 -9.98 -2.41
C SER A 56 12.44 -8.63 -2.85
N ASP A 57 13.21 -7.55 -2.68
CA ASP A 57 12.78 -6.21 -3.11
C ASP A 57 12.40 -6.18 -4.61
N TYR A 58 13.10 -6.97 -5.44
CA TYR A 58 12.77 -7.12 -6.86
C TYR A 58 11.41 -7.78 -7.08
N GLU A 59 11.11 -8.87 -6.36
CA GLU A 59 9.83 -9.58 -6.47
C GLU A 59 8.67 -8.72 -5.96
N VAL A 60 8.88 -7.93 -4.90
CA VAL A 60 7.89 -6.96 -4.41
C VAL A 60 7.59 -5.91 -5.48
N ILE A 61 8.62 -5.38 -6.14
CA ILE A 61 8.46 -4.41 -7.23
C ILE A 61 7.71 -5.02 -8.42
N GLN A 62 8.05 -6.25 -8.83
CA GLN A 62 7.34 -6.95 -9.91
C GLN A 62 5.86 -7.12 -9.57
N LEU A 63 5.55 -7.56 -8.34
CA LEU A 63 4.17 -7.72 -7.89
C LEU A 63 3.40 -6.39 -7.91
N ILE A 64 4.03 -5.30 -7.48
CA ILE A 64 3.41 -3.96 -7.54
C ILE A 64 3.13 -3.56 -8.99
N MET A 65 4.04 -3.84 -9.93
CA MET A 65 3.83 -3.54 -11.35
C MET A 65 2.69 -4.39 -11.94
N GLU A 66 2.63 -5.69 -11.63
CA GLU A 66 1.55 -6.56 -12.07
C GLU A 66 0.18 -6.11 -11.54
N LEU A 67 0.11 -5.75 -10.25
CA LEU A 67 -1.12 -5.25 -9.63
C LEU A 67 -1.49 -3.86 -10.15
N LYS A 68 -0.51 -3.00 -10.44
CA LYS A 68 -0.71 -1.72 -11.12
C LYS A 68 -1.32 -1.93 -12.50
N ASP A 69 -0.82 -2.86 -13.30
CA ASP A 69 -1.39 -3.15 -14.62
C ASP A 69 -2.80 -3.74 -14.50
N LYS A 70 -3.06 -4.54 -13.46
CA LYS A 70 -4.37 -5.14 -13.17
C LYS A 70 -5.43 -4.12 -12.70
N TYR A 71 -5.05 -3.16 -11.86
CA TYR A 71 -5.99 -2.25 -11.18
C TYR A 71 -5.92 -0.79 -11.65
N LEU A 72 -4.80 -0.35 -12.22
CA LEU A 72 -4.49 1.04 -12.59
C LEU A 72 -4.18 1.15 -14.08
N MET A 73 -5.09 0.64 -14.90
CA MET A 73 -4.96 0.61 -16.37
C MET A 73 -5.00 1.99 -17.04
N THR A 74 -5.48 3.02 -16.36
CA THR A 74 -5.60 4.39 -16.90
C THR A 74 -5.13 5.46 -15.91
N ASP A 75 -4.72 6.62 -16.41
CA ASP A 75 -4.35 7.75 -15.55
C ASP A 75 -5.50 8.17 -14.61
N ALA A 76 -6.75 8.09 -15.07
CA ALA A 76 -7.92 8.35 -14.22
C ALA A 76 -8.06 7.37 -13.05
N THR A 77 -7.70 6.10 -13.23
CA THR A 77 -7.69 5.11 -12.14
C THR A 77 -6.54 5.34 -11.16
N LYS A 78 -5.39 5.85 -11.63
CA LYS A 78 -4.27 6.25 -10.76
C LYS A 78 -4.62 7.47 -9.91
N ASP A 79 -5.19 8.49 -10.53
CA ASP A 79 -5.61 9.70 -9.82
C ASP A 79 -6.65 9.39 -8.76
N ARG A 80 -7.63 8.54 -9.10
CA ARG A 80 -8.62 8.04 -8.13
C ARG A 80 -8.00 7.27 -6.97
N LEU A 81 -6.99 6.43 -7.23
CA LEU A 81 -6.29 5.73 -6.15
C LEU A 81 -5.56 6.72 -5.23
N LEU A 82 -4.89 7.72 -5.79
CA LEU A 82 -4.19 8.75 -5.03
C LEU A 82 -5.18 9.59 -4.20
N GLU A 83 -6.36 9.91 -4.76
CA GLU A 83 -7.43 10.59 -4.03
C GLU A 83 -7.97 9.72 -2.88
N GLU A 84 -8.27 8.45 -3.12
CA GLU A 84 -8.74 7.53 -2.06
C GLU A 84 -7.73 7.39 -0.93
N ILE A 85 -6.43 7.34 -1.24
CA ILE A 85 -5.35 7.28 -0.24
C ILE A 85 -5.25 8.62 0.51
N MET A 86 -5.37 9.74 -0.18
CA MET A 86 -5.35 11.08 0.42
C MET A 86 -6.54 11.30 1.35
N ASP A 87 -7.72 10.81 0.99
CA ASP A 87 -8.93 10.92 1.82
C ASP A 87 -8.81 10.07 3.09
N LEU A 88 -8.17 8.89 2.99
CA LEU A 88 -7.83 8.05 4.14
C LEU A 88 -6.91 8.78 5.12
N PHE A 89 -5.83 9.42 4.63
CA PHE A 89 -4.90 10.17 5.50
C PHE A 89 -5.46 11.46 6.06
N LYS A 90 -6.54 12.00 5.48
CA LYS A 90 -7.24 13.19 6.00
C LYS A 90 -8.40 12.83 6.92
N SER A 91 -8.69 11.53 7.09
CA SER A 91 -9.80 11.07 7.92
C SER A 91 -9.52 11.21 9.42
N ASP A 92 -8.24 11.24 9.79
CA ASP A 92 -7.79 11.72 11.10
C ASP A 92 -7.34 13.18 10.90
N ASP A 93 -7.71 14.09 11.80
CA ASP A 93 -7.66 15.56 11.60
C ASP A 93 -6.21 16.15 11.46
N ASP A 94 -5.20 15.30 11.26
CA ASP A 94 -3.79 15.69 11.15
C ASP A 94 -3.06 14.91 10.05
N PHE A 95 -2.99 15.50 8.83
CA PHE A 95 -2.20 14.94 7.73
C PHE A 95 -0.69 15.09 8.03
N SER A 96 -0.14 14.06 8.68
CA SER A 96 1.16 14.07 9.32
C SER A 96 2.32 14.16 8.32
N ILE A 97 3.51 14.46 8.83
CA ILE A 97 4.73 14.50 8.01
C ILE A 97 5.01 13.13 7.37
N ASN A 98 4.69 12.05 8.07
CA ASN A 98 4.93 10.68 7.61
C ASN A 98 3.99 10.32 6.46
N GLU A 99 2.69 10.61 6.59
CA GLU A 99 1.71 10.36 5.53
C GLU A 99 2.02 11.17 4.27
N ARG A 100 2.53 12.40 4.42
CA ARG A 100 3.04 13.22 3.30
C ARG A 100 4.21 12.56 2.59
N ASN A 101 5.13 11.94 3.32
CA ASN A 101 6.28 11.26 2.74
C ASN A 101 5.87 9.98 2.02
N ILE A 102 4.99 9.19 2.62
CA ILE A 102 4.42 7.99 1.99
C ILE A 102 3.68 8.38 0.71
N PHE A 103 2.81 9.39 0.75
CA PHE A 103 2.09 9.87 -0.42
C PHE A 103 3.04 10.33 -1.55
N ARG A 104 4.18 10.96 -1.20
CA ARG A 104 5.21 11.35 -2.18
C ARG A 104 5.93 10.13 -2.79
N ALA A 105 6.22 9.11 -1.98
CA ALA A 105 6.83 7.88 -2.46
C ALA A 105 5.86 7.13 -3.41
N LEU A 106 4.59 7.03 -3.04
CA LEU A 106 3.53 6.44 -3.88
C LEU A 106 3.42 7.14 -5.24
N LYS A 107 3.39 8.48 -5.24
CA LYS A 107 3.38 9.29 -6.48
C LYS A 107 4.60 9.07 -7.38
N ARG A 108 5.73 8.62 -6.85
CA ARG A 108 6.93 8.32 -7.65
C ARG A 108 6.87 6.94 -8.31
N ILE A 109 6.12 6.01 -7.74
CA ILE A 109 6.00 4.62 -8.20
C ILE A 109 4.88 4.45 -9.24
N LEU A 110 3.79 5.21 -9.07
CA LEU A 110 2.60 5.19 -9.93
C LEU A 110 2.78 6.02 -11.21
#